data_AF-A0AAU4SHA3-F1
#
_entry.id   AF-A0AAU4SHA3-F1
#
_cell.length_a   1.000
_cell.length_b   1.000
_cell.length_c   1.000
_cell.angle_alpha   90.00
_cell.angle_beta   90.00
_cell.angle_gamma   90.00
#
_symmetry.space_group_name_H-M   'P 1'
#
loop_
_entity.id
_entity.type
_entity.pdbx_description
1 polymer ?
#
loop_
_entity_poly.entity_id
_entity_poly.type
_entity_poly.pdbx_seq_one_letter_code
_entity_poly.pdbx_strand_id
1 'polypeptide(L)'
;MLADALARPGDPVMQALHERYFPRMLDGVGRWPADEIAAGRIRDLPVVPLLQQMIGPLALHLRLRPVAEHLDGADLPATEDTVEIFAEAFLRAVGRP
;
A
#
# COMPACT_ATOMS: atom_id res chain seq x y z
N MET A 1 3.89 14.87 -13.51
CA MET A 1 4.55 13.73 -12.83
C MET A 1 3.59 12.65 -12.35
N LEU A 2 2.69 12.88 -11.36
CA LEU A 2 1.75 11.83 -10.91
C LEU A 2 0.73 11.45 -12.01
N ALA A 3 0.13 12.47 -12.64
CA ALA A 3 -0.77 12.28 -13.77
C ALA A 3 -0.07 11.63 -14.97
N ASP A 4 1.17 12.03 -15.28
CA ASP A 4 1.95 11.41 -16.37
C ASP A 4 2.30 9.94 -16.11
N ALA A 5 2.66 9.60 -14.86
CA ALA A 5 2.97 8.23 -14.46
C ALA A 5 1.72 7.33 -14.49
N LEU A 6 0.56 7.86 -14.08
CA LEU A 6 -0.72 7.15 -14.15
C LEU A 6 -1.28 7.07 -15.58
N ALA A 7 -0.99 8.06 -16.43
CA ALA A 7 -1.42 8.09 -17.83
C ALA A 7 -0.54 7.21 -18.75
N ARG A 8 0.69 6.88 -18.35
CA ARG A 8 1.63 6.03 -19.11
C ARG A 8 2.28 4.97 -18.21
N PRO A 9 1.53 3.94 -17.79
CA PRO A 9 2.06 2.90 -16.90
C PRO A 9 3.21 2.08 -17.50
N GLY A 10 3.41 2.11 -18.83
CA GLY A 10 4.53 1.47 -19.54
C GLY A 10 5.74 2.38 -19.79
N ASP A 11 5.78 3.59 -19.24
CA ASP A 11 6.91 4.51 -19.39
C ASP A 11 8.21 3.86 -18.84
N PRO A 12 9.35 3.92 -19.57
CA PRO A 12 10.65 3.42 -19.10
C PRO A 12 11.03 3.91 -17.70
N VAL A 13 10.61 5.11 -17.30
CA VAL A 13 10.85 5.66 -15.95
C VAL A 13 10.02 4.90 -14.90
N MET A 14 8.78 4.51 -15.22
CA MET A 14 7.97 3.64 -14.36
C MET A 14 8.50 2.24 -14.30
N GLN A 15 8.97 1.68 -15.42
CA GLN A 15 9.59 0.36 -15.41
C GLN A 15 10.86 0.34 -14.56
N ALA A 16 11.76 1.31 -14.71
CA ALA A 16 12.98 1.40 -13.92
C ALA A 16 12.70 1.58 -12.41
N LEU A 17 11.65 2.34 -12.06
CA LEU A 17 11.23 2.47 -10.67
C LEU A 17 10.63 1.17 -10.14
N HIS A 18 9.82 0.47 -10.93
CA HIS A 18 9.30 -0.85 -10.56
C HIS A 18 10.44 -1.85 -10.34
N GLU A 19 11.36 -1.98 -11.29
CA GLU A 19 12.50 -2.90 -11.21
C GLU A 19 13.39 -2.63 -9.99
N ARG A 20 13.54 -1.37 -9.58
CA ARG A 20 14.38 -1.01 -8.44
C ARG A 20 13.70 -1.21 -7.09
N TYR A 21 12.43 -0.83 -6.97
CA TYR A 21 11.75 -0.78 -5.66
C TYR A 21 10.92 -2.03 -5.37
N PHE A 22 10.40 -2.69 -6.41
CA PHE A 22 9.56 -3.87 -6.25
C PHE A 22 10.31 -5.06 -5.61
N PRO A 23 11.56 -5.39 -6.00
CA PRO A 23 12.29 -6.48 -5.34
C PRO A 23 12.58 -6.18 -3.86
N ARG A 24 12.97 -4.95 -3.52
CA ARG A 24 13.23 -4.56 -2.13
C ARG A 24 11.97 -4.60 -1.26
N MET A 25 10.83 -4.25 -1.84
CA MET A 25 9.53 -4.38 -1.18
C MET A 25 9.16 -5.85 -0.94
N LEU A 26 9.44 -6.73 -1.92
CA LEU A 26 9.24 -8.18 -1.79
C LEU A 26 10.19 -8.83 -0.78
N ASP A 27 11.45 -8.40 -0.70
CA ASP A 27 12.41 -8.92 0.27
C ASP A 27 12.01 -8.58 1.72
N GLY A 28 11.36 -7.44 1.93
CA GLY A 28 10.90 -7.02 3.27
C GLY A 28 9.57 -7.66 3.66
N VAL A 29 8.53 -7.51 2.82
CA VAL A 29 7.15 -7.89 3.17
C VAL A 29 6.57 -8.95 2.24
N GLY A 30 7.21 -9.28 1.11
CA GLY A 30 6.64 -10.17 0.10
C GLY A 30 6.45 -11.62 0.55
N ARG A 31 7.24 -12.10 1.51
CA ARG A 31 7.12 -13.46 2.03
C ARG A 31 6.00 -13.62 3.07
N TRP A 32 5.74 -12.56 3.84
CA TRP A 32 4.75 -12.60 4.91
C TRP A 32 3.34 -12.99 4.43
N PRO A 33 2.74 -12.39 3.39
CA PRO A 33 1.41 -12.78 2.91
C PRO A 33 1.34 -14.25 2.51
N ALA A 34 2.39 -14.79 1.88
CA ALA A 34 2.43 -16.19 1.49
C ALA A 34 2.46 -17.12 2.72
N ASP A 35 3.24 -16.79 3.74
CA ASP A 35 3.32 -17.55 5.00
C ASP A 35 1.99 -17.50 5.78
N GLU A 36 1.32 -16.34 5.80
CA GLU A 36 0.00 -16.16 6.44
C GLU A 36 -1.12 -16.91 5.71
N ILE A 37 -1.07 -16.95 4.37
CA ILE A 37 -1.98 -17.75 3.53
C ILE A 37 -1.77 -19.24 3.82
N ALA A 38 -0.52 -19.69 3.80
CA ALA A 38 -0.17 -21.09 4.06
C ALA A 38 -0.60 -21.54 5.47
N ALA A 39 -0.52 -20.64 6.45
CA ALA A 39 -1.01 -20.88 7.80
C ALA A 39 -2.54 -20.77 7.96
N GLY A 40 -3.27 -20.42 6.90
CA GLY A 40 -4.72 -20.28 6.92
C GLY A 40 -5.23 -19.09 7.73
N ARG A 41 -4.37 -18.13 8.08
CA ARG A 41 -4.73 -16.95 8.89
C ARG A 41 -5.41 -15.86 8.06
N ILE A 42 -5.03 -15.74 6.78
CA ILE A 42 -5.65 -14.83 5.82
C ILE A 42 -6.19 -15.60 4.60
N ARG A 43 -7.07 -14.94 3.83
CA ARG A 43 -7.68 -15.48 2.60
C ARG A 43 -6.60 -15.78 1.56
N ASP A 44 -6.79 -16.86 0.80
CA ASP A 44 -5.93 -17.22 -0.33
C ASP A 44 -6.21 -16.28 -1.51
N LEU A 45 -5.39 -15.24 -1.64
CA LEU A 45 -5.50 -14.18 -2.64
C LEU A 45 -4.15 -13.98 -3.34
N PRO A 46 -4.13 -13.48 -4.58
CA PRO A 46 -2.87 -13.20 -5.27
C PRO A 46 -2.00 -12.19 -4.47
N VAL A 47 -0.73 -12.53 -4.28
CA VAL A 47 0.20 -11.78 -3.41
C VAL A 47 0.38 -10.32 -3.83
N VAL A 48 0.44 -10.04 -5.14
CA VAL A 48 0.65 -8.68 -5.64
C VAL A 48 -0.53 -7.76 -5.29
N PRO A 49 -1.80 -8.11 -5.57
CA PRO A 49 -2.97 -7.41 -5.04
C PRO A 49 -2.99 -7.24 -3.52
N LEU A 50 -2.57 -8.24 -2.74
CA LEU A 50 -2.47 -8.11 -1.27
C LEU A 50 -1.50 -7.00 -0.86
N LEU A 51 -0.32 -6.97 -1.47
CA LEU A 51 0.68 -5.92 -1.23
C LEU A 51 0.16 -4.54 -1.66
N GLN A 52 -0.53 -4.46 -2.81
CA GLN A 52 -1.16 -3.22 -3.28
C GLN A 52 -2.24 -2.73 -2.30
N GLN A 53 -3.09 -3.62 -1.80
CA GLN A 53 -4.14 -3.28 -0.83
C GLN A 53 -3.56 -2.82 0.52
N MET A 54 -2.47 -3.44 0.96
CA MET A 54 -1.79 -3.12 2.20
C MET A 54 -1.04 -1.77 2.13
N ILE A 55 -0.35 -1.48 1.02
CA ILE A 55 0.54 -0.33 0.91
C ILE A 55 -0.14 0.88 0.26
N GLY A 56 -1.08 0.64 -0.65
CA GLY A 56 -1.74 1.67 -1.46
C GLY A 56 -2.36 2.81 -0.65
N PRO A 57 -3.21 2.52 0.36
CA PRO A 57 -3.82 3.55 1.20
C PRO A 57 -2.77 4.42 1.93
N LEU A 58 -1.74 3.79 2.49
CA LEU A 58 -0.68 4.51 3.20
C LEU A 58 0.16 5.38 2.24
N ALA A 59 0.55 4.83 1.08
CA ALA A 59 1.31 5.57 0.08
C ALA A 59 0.53 6.77 -0.46
N LEU A 60 -0.76 6.60 -0.70
CA LEU A 60 -1.64 7.69 -1.13
C LEU A 60 -1.79 8.74 -0.04
N HIS A 61 -2.04 8.32 1.20
CA HIS A 61 -2.18 9.22 2.36
C HIS A 61 -0.93 10.06 2.57
N LEU A 62 0.24 9.44 2.71
CA LEU A 62 1.50 10.18 2.94
C LEU A 62 1.80 11.17 1.83
N ARG A 63 1.41 10.85 0.59
CA ARG A 63 1.61 11.74 -0.56
C ARG A 63 0.63 12.91 -0.60
N LEU A 64 -0.62 12.69 -0.20
CA LEU A 64 -1.67 13.71 -0.24
C LEU A 64 -1.77 14.50 1.06
N ARG A 65 -1.24 13.99 2.18
CA ARG A 65 -1.28 14.63 3.50
C ARG A 65 -0.80 16.08 3.47
N PRO A 66 0.36 16.45 2.86
CA PRO A 66 0.78 17.84 2.82
C PRO A 66 -0.22 18.74 2.10
N VAL A 67 -0.94 18.23 1.10
CA VAL A 67 -1.98 18.99 0.40
C VAL A 67 -3.23 19.12 1.27
N ALA A 68 -3.62 18.03 1.93
CA ALA A 68 -4.79 17.99 2.80
C ALA A 68 -4.63 18.89 4.04
N GLU A 69 -3.42 19.05 4.58
CA GLU A 69 -3.12 19.97 5.69
C GLU A 69 -3.40 21.46 5.36
N HIS A 70 -3.47 21.82 4.08
CA HIS A 70 -3.82 23.18 3.64
C HIS A 70 -5.32 23.39 3.41
N LEU A 71 -6.15 22.36 3.60
CA LEU A 71 -7.60 22.47 3.46
C LEU A 71 -8.21 22.98 4.77
N ASP A 72 -9.07 23.99 4.67
CA ASP A 72 -9.80 24.51 5.83
C ASP A 72 -10.62 23.39 6.49
N GLY A 73 -10.38 23.18 7.79
CA GLY A 73 -11.07 22.15 8.59
C GLY A 73 -10.49 20.74 8.48
N ALA A 74 -9.32 20.55 7.87
CA ALA A 74 -8.64 19.26 7.88
C ALA A 74 -8.10 18.91 9.27
N ASP A 75 -8.82 18.05 10.00
CA ASP A 75 -8.33 17.38 11.20
C ASP A 75 -7.79 15.99 10.81
N LEU A 76 -6.53 15.95 10.40
CA LEU A 76 -5.89 14.70 9.99
C LEU A 76 -5.28 14.00 11.21
N PRO A 77 -5.57 12.70 11.42
CA PRO A 77 -4.95 11.93 12.50
C PRO A 77 -3.42 11.97 12.44
N ALA A 78 -2.76 11.62 13.54
CA ALA A 78 -1.32 11.41 13.51
C ALA A 78 -0.97 10.33 12.47
N THR A 79 0.27 10.35 11.98
CA THR A 79 0.70 9.38 10.96
C THR A 79 0.64 7.97 11.51
N GLU A 80 1.02 7.80 12.78
CA GLU A 80 0.97 6.56 13.54
C GLU A 80 -0.47 6.04 13.63
N ASP A 81 -1.43 6.88 14.03
CA ASP A 81 -2.85 6.51 14.09
C ASP A 81 -3.38 6.09 12.71
N THR A 82 -2.95 6.79 11.66
CA THR A 82 -3.37 6.47 10.29
C THR A 82 -2.82 5.10 9.85
N VAL A 83 -1.60 4.75 10.25
CA VAL A 83 -1.02 3.43 10.00
C VAL A 83 -1.84 2.35 10.69
N GLU A 84 -2.23 2.55 11.95
CA GLU A 84 -3.08 1.61 12.68
C GLU A 84 -4.45 1.42 12.01
N ILE A 85 -5.11 2.52 11.62
CA ILE A 85 -6.40 2.47 10.92
C ILE A 85 -6.31 1.65 9.63
N PHE A 86 -5.29 1.88 8.80
CA PHE A 86 -5.14 1.15 7.54
C PHE A 86 -4.72 -0.31 7.74
N ALA A 87 -3.87 -0.60 8.72
CA ALA A 87 -3.51 -1.96 9.07
C ALA A 87 -4.74 -2.75 9.54
N GLU A 88 -5.55 -2.17 10.42
CA GLU A 88 -6.77 -2.79 10.92
C GLU A 88 -7.79 -3.03 9.79
N ALA A 89 -7.99 -2.04 8.91
CA ALA A 89 -8.84 -2.18 7.73
C ALA A 89 -8.37 -3.30 6.79
N PHE A 90 -7.06 -3.38 6.55
CA PHE A 90 -6.46 -4.47 5.77
C PHE A 90 -6.71 -5.83 6.42
N LEU A 91 -6.41 -5.98 7.72
CA LEU A 91 -6.56 -7.24 8.45
C LEU A 91 -8.02 -7.71 8.48
N ARG A 92 -8.98 -6.80 8.72
CA ARG A 92 -10.41 -7.13 8.66
C ARG A 92 -10.84 -7.58 7.27
N ALA A 93 -10.28 -6.97 6.22
CA ALA A 93 -10.57 -7.37 4.87
C ALA A 93 -10.03 -8.78 4.61
N VAL A 94 -8.77 -9.08 4.95
CA VAL A 94 -8.08 -10.31 4.55
C VAL A 94 -8.20 -11.47 5.51
N GLY A 95 -8.56 -11.24 6.77
CA GLY A 95 -8.73 -12.27 7.79
C GLY A 95 -9.81 -13.28 7.41
N ARG A 96 -9.66 -14.51 7.90
CA ARG A 96 -10.74 -15.51 7.82
C ARG A 96 -11.68 -15.38 9.05
N PRO A 97 -12.97 -15.71 8.90
CA PRO A 97 -13.93 -15.70 10.01
C PRO A 97 -13.54 -16.62 11.16
#